data_AF-A0A9Q4MUD4-F1
#
_entry.id   AF-A0A9Q4MUD4-F1
#
_cell.length_a   1.000
_cell.length_b   1.000
_cell.length_c   1.000
_cell.angle_alpha   90.00
_cell.angle_beta   90.00
_cell.angle_gamma   90.00
#
_symmetry.space_group_name_H-M   'P 1'
#
loop_
_entity.id
_entity.type
_entity.pdbx_description
1 polymer ?
#
loop_
_entity_poly.entity_id
_entity_poly.type
_entity_poly.pdbx_seq_one_letter_code
_entity_poly.pdbx_strand_id
1 'polypeptide(L)' 'MENWRFIEENPDYMISDHGRVLSFKGKSKLILYTKIIGTGYETVSLLNKGICT' A
#
# COMPACT_ATOMS: atom_id res chain seq x y z
N MET A 1 -9.71 15.91 4.34
CA MET A 1 -9.08 14.89 5.20
C MET A 1 -8.96 13.64 4.36
N GLU A 2 -7.78 13.01 4.31
CA GLU A 2 -7.60 11.79 3.52
C GLU A 2 -8.26 10.62 4.24
N ASN A 3 -9.16 9.90 3.57
CA ASN A 3 -9.82 8.74 4.15
C ASN A 3 -8.98 7.50 3.86
N TRP A 4 -8.82 6.63 4.87
CA TRP A 4 -8.02 5.42 4.78
C TRP A 4 -8.86 4.20 5.14
N ARG A 5 -8.68 3.12 4.39
CA ARG A 5 -9.27 1.81 4.70
C ARG A 5 -8.25 0.70 4.55
N PHE A 6 -8.41 -0.39 5.31
CA PHE A 6 -7.58 -1.57 5.14
C PHE A 6 -7.85 -2.25 3.80
N ILE A 7 -6.81 -2.86 3.24
CA ILE A 7 -6.95 -3.79 2.10
C ILE A 7 -7.41 -5.13 2.70
N GLU A 8 -8.64 -5.54 2.39
CA GLU A 8 -9.32 -6.65 3.10
C GLU A 8 -8.51 -7.96 3.09
N GLU A 9 -7.93 -8.32 1.94
CA GLU A 9 -7.13 -9.54 1.81
C GLU A 9 -5.70 -9.41 2.35
N ASN A 10 -5.24 -8.19 2.61
CA ASN A 10 -3.88 -7.90 3.09
C ASN A 10 -3.90 -6.75 4.13
N PRO A 11 -4.34 -7.03 5.38
CA PRO A 11 -4.58 -6.02 6.40
C PRO A 11 -3.30 -5.35 6.93
N ASP A 12 -2.13 -5.82 6.49
CA ASP A 12 -0.85 -5.16 6.72
C ASP A 12 -0.72 -3.83 5.95
N TYR A 13 -1.71 -3.49 5.13
CA TYR A 13 -1.73 -2.30 4.29
C TYR A 13 -3.09 -1.57 4.37
N MET A 14 -3.03 -0.25 4.23
CA MET A 14 -4.21 0.60 3.99
C MET A 14 -4.08 1.33 2.66
N ILE A 15 -5.21 1.60 2.02
CA ILE A 15 -5.30 2.44 0.82
C ILE A 15 -6.13 3.69 1.12
N SER A 16 -5.68 4.83 0.60
CA SER A 16 -6.43 6.07 0.71
C SER A 16 -7.39 6.30 -0.45
N ASP A 17 -8.32 7.24 -0.27
CA ASP A 17 -9.19 7.76 -1.34
C ASP A 17 -8.44 8.48 -2.48
N HIS A 18 -7.16 8.80 -2.29
CA HIS A 18 -6.26 9.33 -3.33
C HIS A 18 -5.37 8.26 -3.97
N GLY A 19 -5.52 6.98 -3.62
CA GLY A 19 -4.76 5.87 -4.19
C GLY A 19 -3.37 5.65 -3.58
N ARG A 20 -3.01 6.34 -2.49
CA ARG A 20 -1.76 6.08 -1.77
C ARG A 20 -1.89 4.82 -0.93
N VAL A 21 -0.80 4.07 -0.81
CA VAL A 21 -0.77 2.86 0.04
C VAL A 21 0.15 3.06 1.23
N LEU A 22 -0.36 2.77 2.42
CA LEU A 22 0.37 2.80 3.68
C LEU A 22 0.66 1.37 4.13
N SER A 23 1.92 1.07 4.40
CA SER A 23 2.39 -0.21 4.95
C SER A 23 2.53 -0.14 6.47
N PHE A 24 2.08 -1.19 7.13
CA PHE A 24 2.32 -1.48 8.54
C PHE A 24 3.36 -2.59 8.73
N LYS A 25 3.86 -3.18 7.64
CA LYS A 25 4.94 -4.17 7.71
C LYS A 25 6.24 -3.50 8.14
N GLY A 26 6.83 -4.02 9.22
CA GLY A 26 8.07 -3.52 9.81
C GLY A 26 7.84 -2.76 11.11
N LYS A 27 8.83 -1.93 11.49
CA LYS A 27 8.81 -1.19 12.76
C LYS A 27 8.02 0.13 12.72
N SER A 28 7.75 0.65 11.53
CA SER A 28 7.12 1.94 11.34
C SER A 28 6.13 1.92 10.18
N LYS A 29 5.14 2.82 10.24
CA LYS A 29 4.21 3.06 9.15
C LYS A 29 4.93 3.78 8.02
N LEU A 30 4.79 3.30 6.79
CA LEU A 30 5.48 3.86 5.61
C LEU A 30 4.51 4.01 4.44
N ILE A 31 4.43 5.19 3.83
CA ILE A 31 3.73 5.34 2.54
C ILE A 31 4.61 4.72 1.46
N LEU A 32 4.07 3.75 0.74
CA LEU A 32 4.79 3.03 -0.30
C LEU A 32 5.00 3.92 -1.53
N TYR A 33 6.17 3.77 -2.13
CA TYR A 33 6.47 4.38 -3.41
C TYR A 33 5.69 3.70 -4.53
N THR A 34 5.14 4.51 -5.42
CA THR A 34 4.40 4.09 -6.60
C THR A 34 5.20 4.41 -7.86
N LYS A 35 4.96 3.66 -8.93
CA LYS A 35 5.54 3.94 -10.26
C LYS A 35 4.48 3.87 -11.35
N ILE A 36 4.59 4.73 -12.34
CA ILE A 36 3.81 4.64 -13.57
C ILE A 36 4.46 3.61 -14.49
N ILE A 37 3.70 2.64 -14.96
CA ILE A 37 4.15 1.64 -15.93
C ILE A 37 3.75 2.03 -17.35
N GLY A 38 4.29 1.34 -18.36
CA GLY A 38 4.13 1.71 -19.78
C GLY A 38 2.70 1.79 -20.32
N THR A 39 1.71 1.29 -19.57
CA THR A 39 0.28 1.40 -19.88
C THR A 39 -0.36 2.67 -19.30
N GLY A 40 0.38 3.52 -18.59
CA GLY A 40 -0.10 4.77 -17.98
C GLY A 40 -0.72 4.59 -16.59
N TYR A 41 -0.72 3.37 -16.05
CA TYR A 41 -1.25 3.09 -14.71
C TYR A 41 -0.18 3.23 -13.65
N GLU A 42 -0.55 3.84 -12.53
CA GLU A 42 0.24 3.85 -11.32
C GLU A 42 0.15 2.49 -10.61
N THR A 43 1.28 1.97 -10.15
CA THR A 43 1.39 0.63 -9.55
C THR A 43 2.23 0.65 -8.29
N VAL A 44 1.86 -0.20 -7.35
CA VAL A 44 2.59 -0.48 -6.10
C VAL A 44 2.62 -1.98 -5.86
N SER A 45 3.76 -2.49 -5.41
CA SER A 45 3.90 -3.91 -5.06
C SER A 45 3.68 -4.11 -3.56
N LEU A 46 2.77 -5.02 -3.21
CA LEU A 46 2.54 -5.43 -1.82
C LEU A 46 3.22 -6.77 -1.57
N LEU A 47 3.82 -6.93 -0.40
CA LEU A 47 4.34 -8.24 0.01
C LEU A 47 3.18 -9.14 0.44
N ASN A 48 3.25 -10.42 0.11
CA ASN A 48 2.25 -11.41 0.52
C ASN A 48 2.02 -11.40 2.03
N LYS A 49 0.77 -11.59 2.43
CA LYS A 49 0.34 -11.66 3.83
C LYS A 49 1.25 -12.59 4.63
N GLY A 50 1.68 -12.15 5.82
CA GLY A 50 2.52 -12.94 6.73
C GLY A 50 4.02 -12.94 6.43
N ILE A 51 4.47 -12.40 5.30
CA ILE A 51 5.90 -12.14 5.07
C ILE A 51 6.29 -10.84 5.77
N CYS A 52 7.08 -10.96 6.84
CA CYS A 52 7.70 -9.84 7.54
C CYS A 52 9.19 -9.76 7.15
N THR A 53 9.68 -8.57 6.81
CA THR A 53 11.10 -8.28 6.54
C THR A 53 11.66 -7.34 7.59
#